data_AF-A0A7L3XI26-F1
#
_entry.id   AF-A0A7L3XI26-F1
#
_cell.length_a   1.000
_cell.length_b   1.000
_cell.length_c   1.000
_cell.angle_alpha   90.00
_cell.angle_beta   90.00
_cell.angle_gamma   90.00
#
_symmetry.space_group_name_H-M   'P 1'
#
loop_
_entity.id
_entity.type
_entity.pdbx_description
1 polymer ?
#
loop_
_entity_poly.entity_id
_entity_poly.type
_entity_poly.pdbx_seq_one_letter_code
_entity_poly.pdbx_strand_id
1 'polypeptide(L)'
;ARRRPPSPPRPTGARTPPLVRACVPPPPGPEFWCSIAYFEMDVQVGEIFKVPSSCPVVIVDGYVDPSGGDRFCLGQLSNVHRTDASERAR
;
A
#
# COMPACT_ATOMS: atom_id res chain seq x y z
N ALA A 1 52.85 59.65 7.42
CA ALA A 1 51.64 59.16 8.12
C ALA A 1 50.88 58.18 7.22
N ARG A 2 50.92 56.87 7.50
CA ARG A 2 50.08 55.88 6.82
C ARG A 2 49.25 55.17 7.89
N ARG A 3 47.95 55.48 7.95
CA ARG A 3 47.00 54.84 8.87
C ARG A 3 46.66 53.45 8.31
N ARG A 4 46.84 52.40 9.11
CA ARG A 4 46.45 51.03 8.76
C ARG A 4 44.92 50.92 8.85
N PRO A 5 44.22 50.24 7.92
CA PRO A 5 42.76 50.11 8.00
C PRO A 5 42.35 49.15 9.15
N PRO A 6 41.13 49.28 9.69
CA PRO A 6 40.66 48.40 10.75
C PRO A 6 40.35 47.00 10.20
N SER A 7 40.65 45.96 10.98
CA SER A 7 40.36 44.56 10.65
C SER A 7 38.85 44.26 10.70
N PRO A 8 38.35 43.31 9.88
CA PRO A 8 36.94 42.94 9.91
C PRO A 8 36.57 42.21 11.21
N PRO A 9 35.29 42.28 11.66
CA PRO A 9 34.86 41.52 12.81
C PRO A 9 34.85 40.03 12.49
N ARG A 10 35.36 39.24 13.44
CA ARG A 10 35.40 37.78 13.37
C ARG A 10 33.96 37.26 13.40
N PRO A 11 33.57 36.28 12.54
CA PRO A 11 32.21 35.77 12.56
C PRO A 11 31.97 35.09 13.91
N THR A 12 31.03 35.62 14.68
CA THR A 12 30.50 34.99 15.88
C THR A 12 29.94 33.63 15.46
N GLY A 13 30.54 32.57 15.99
CA GLY A 13 30.13 31.20 15.69
C GLY A 13 28.67 30.99 16.07
N ALA A 14 27.79 31.08 15.08
CA ALA A 14 26.44 30.57 15.18
C ALA A 14 26.57 29.05 15.38
N ARG A 15 26.39 28.59 16.62
CA ARG A 15 26.20 27.18 16.91
C ARG A 15 24.89 26.78 16.23
N THR A 16 24.97 26.30 14.99
CA THR A 16 23.89 25.51 14.40
C THR A 16 23.63 24.37 15.37
N PRO A 17 22.40 24.22 15.92
CA PRO A 17 22.08 23.00 16.64
C PRO A 17 22.31 21.84 15.68
N PRO A 18 22.87 20.70 16.14
CA PRO A 18 22.93 19.54 15.29
C PRO A 18 21.51 19.24 14.86
N LEU A 19 21.28 19.19 13.54
CA LEU A 19 20.06 18.60 12.99
C LEU A 19 20.11 17.14 13.43
N VAL A 20 19.60 16.85 14.62
CA VAL A 20 19.29 15.50 15.06
C VAL A 20 18.29 15.04 14.03
N ARG A 21 18.76 14.25 13.07
CA ARG A 21 17.91 13.59 12.11
C ARG A 21 17.12 12.61 12.95
N ALA A 22 15.96 13.05 13.44
CA ALA A 22 15.08 12.22 14.23
C ALA A 22 14.88 10.95 13.41
N CYS A 23 15.27 9.81 13.97
CA CYS A 23 14.93 8.52 13.42
C CYS A 23 13.43 8.37 13.65
N VAL A 24 12.63 8.99 12.78
CA VAL A 24 11.19 8.81 12.79
C VAL A 24 10.98 7.36 12.33
N PRO A 25 10.43 6.47 13.18
CA PRO A 25 10.08 5.14 12.72
C PRO A 25 9.12 5.29 11.54
N PRO A 26 9.20 4.40 10.54
CA PRO A 26 8.26 4.45 9.43
C PRO A 26 6.83 4.46 10.00
N PRO A 27 5.90 5.20 9.37
CA PRO A 27 4.51 5.17 9.78
C PRO A 27 4.03 3.70 9.83
N PRO A 28 3.12 3.35 10.74
CA PRO A 28 2.55 2.01 10.78
C PRO A 28 2.04 1.63 9.38
N GLY A 29 2.38 0.42 8.95
CA GLY A 29 2.01 -0.08 7.63
C GLY A 29 0.49 -0.14 7.44
N PRO A 30 0.02 -0.31 6.18
CA PRO A 30 -1.40 -0.42 5.92
C PRO A 30 -1.99 -1.67 6.58
N GLU A 31 -3.27 -1.62 6.95
CA GLU A 31 -3.99 -2.79 7.50
C GLU A 31 -4.13 -3.90 6.44
N PHE A 32 -4.34 -3.50 5.18
CA PHE A 32 -4.44 -4.38 4.02
C PHE A 32 -3.42 -3.96 2.97
N TRP A 33 -2.64 -4.90 2.44
CA TRP A 33 -1.61 -4.59 1.44
C TRP A 33 -2.15 -4.56 0.01
N CYS A 34 -3.28 -5.23 -0.24
CA CYS A 34 -4.02 -5.12 -1.49
C CYS A 34 -5.52 -5.36 -1.30
N SER A 35 -6.28 -4.98 -2.33
CA SER A 35 -7.71 -5.21 -2.46
C SER A 35 -8.00 -5.77 -3.85
N ILE A 36 -8.80 -6.84 -3.92
CA ILE A 36 -9.10 -7.57 -5.15
C ILE A 36 -10.59 -7.43 -5.44
N ALA A 37 -10.94 -6.99 -6.64
CA ALA A 37 -12.30 -6.97 -7.14
C ALA A 37 -12.39 -7.91 -8.34
N TYR A 38 -13.34 -8.85 -8.30
CA TYR A 38 -13.58 -9.78 -9.39
C TYR A 38 -14.71 -9.28 -10.29
N PHE A 39 -14.51 -9.42 -11.59
CA PHE A 39 -15.46 -8.99 -12.60
C PHE A 39 -15.73 -10.11 -13.58
N GLU A 40 -16.99 -10.21 -13.98
CA GLU A 40 -17.39 -10.98 -15.16
C GLU A 40 -17.81 -9.99 -16.23
N MET A 41 -16.96 -9.86 -17.24
CA MET A 41 -17.04 -8.78 -18.22
C MET A 41 -16.95 -7.41 -17.54
N ASP A 42 -18.02 -6.64 -17.57
CA ASP A 42 -18.15 -5.29 -16.99
C ASP A 42 -18.88 -5.28 -15.64
N VAL A 43 -19.36 -6.44 -15.17
CA VAL A 43 -20.11 -6.56 -13.92
C VAL A 43 -19.18 -7.00 -12.79
N GLN A 44 -19.10 -6.21 -11.72
CA GLN A 44 -18.43 -6.64 -10.49
C GLN A 44 -19.25 -7.76 -9.83
N VAL A 45 -18.59 -8.86 -9.50
CA VAL A 45 -19.23 -10.04 -8.91
C VAL A 45 -18.65 -10.31 -7.53
N GLY A 46 -19.52 -10.32 -6.51
CA GLY A 46 -19.13 -10.49 -5.12
C GLY A 46 -18.58 -9.22 -4.46
N GLU A 47 -18.06 -9.37 -3.25
CA GLU A 47 -17.47 -8.28 -2.48
C GLU A 47 -15.99 -8.07 -2.83
N ILE A 48 -15.45 -6.89 -2.47
CA ILE A 48 -14.01 -6.61 -2.59
C ILE A 48 -13.27 -7.42 -1.52
N PHE A 49 -12.38 -8.30 -1.95
CA PHE A 49 -11.54 -9.09 -1.05
C PHE A 49 -10.33 -8.27 -0.61
N LYS A 50 -10.24 -7.93 0.68
CA LYS A 50 -9.11 -7.17 1.24
C LYS A 50 -8.12 -8.13 1.88
N VAL A 51 -6.86 -8.10 1.45
CA VAL A 51 -5.83 -9.01 1.95
C VAL A 51 -5.10 -8.37 3.12
N PRO A 52 -5.19 -8.92 4.34
CA PRO A 52 -4.52 -8.36 5.51
C PRO A 52 -3.01 -8.33 5.32
N SER A 53 -2.34 -7.32 5.84
CA SER A 53 -0.87 -7.24 5.84
C SER A 53 -0.18 -8.37 6.62
N SER A 54 -0.93 -9.10 7.46
CA SER A 54 -0.45 -10.34 8.10
C SER A 54 -0.33 -11.54 7.15
N CYS A 55 -1.00 -11.49 5.99
CA CYS A 55 -0.99 -12.52 4.96
C CYS A 55 -0.17 -12.02 3.76
N PRO A 56 1.15 -12.32 3.69
CA PRO A 56 2.01 -11.76 2.65
C PRO A 56 1.74 -12.33 1.25
N VAL A 57 0.98 -13.42 1.18
CA VAL A 57 0.57 -14.08 -0.06
C VAL A 57 -0.93 -14.26 -0.01
N VAL A 58 -1.58 -14.11 -1.17
CA VAL A 58 -2.98 -14.42 -1.38
C VAL A 58 -3.12 -15.38 -2.56
N ILE A 59 -3.97 -16.39 -2.42
CA ILE A 59 -4.32 -17.34 -3.49
C ILE A 59 -5.69 -16.94 -4.05
N VAL A 60 -5.80 -16.83 -5.37
CA VAL A 60 -7.08 -16.61 -6.06
C VAL A 60 -7.33 -17.81 -6.98
N ASP A 61 -8.43 -18.52 -6.79
CA ASP A 61 -8.73 -19.74 -7.53
C ASP A 61 -10.23 -19.94 -7.80
N GLY A 62 -10.56 -20.97 -8.61
CA GLY A 62 -11.93 -21.31 -9.00
C GLY A 62 -12.65 -22.29 -8.06
N TYR A 63 -12.07 -22.62 -6.89
CA TYR A 63 -12.73 -23.50 -5.93
C TYR A 63 -13.86 -22.75 -5.19
N VAL A 64 -14.50 -23.42 -4.22
CA VAL A 64 -15.72 -22.96 -3.54
C VAL A 64 -15.56 -22.80 -2.03
N ASP A 65 -14.32 -22.73 -1.54
CA ASP A 65 -14.03 -22.66 -0.11
C ASP A 65 -14.30 -21.24 0.45
N PRO A 66 -15.15 -21.07 1.48
CA PRO A 66 -15.49 -19.76 2.03
C PRO A 66 -14.50 -19.25 3.09
N SER A 67 -13.40 -19.98 3.36
CA SER A 67 -12.53 -19.76 4.52
C SER A 67 -11.92 -18.35 4.61
N GLY A 68 -11.76 -17.64 3.50
CA GLY A 68 -11.28 -16.25 3.47
C GLY A 68 -9.86 -16.07 4.03
N GLY A 69 -9.41 -14.81 4.15
CA GLY A 69 -8.07 -14.48 4.68
C GLY A 69 -6.99 -14.40 3.60
N ASP A 70 -6.22 -15.48 3.43
CA ASP A 70 -5.17 -15.60 2.42
C ASP A 70 -5.63 -16.32 1.15
N ARG A 71 -6.91 -16.68 1.05
CA ARG A 71 -7.49 -17.37 -0.11
C ARG A 71 -8.83 -16.79 -0.52
N PHE A 72 -8.94 -16.43 -1.79
CA PHE A 72 -10.14 -15.88 -2.41
C PHE A 72 -10.65 -16.83 -3.50
N CYS A 73 -11.71 -17.57 -3.16
CA CYS A 73 -12.33 -18.57 -4.02
C CYS A 73 -13.47 -17.97 -4.84
N LEU A 74 -13.31 -17.94 -6.17
CA LEU A 74 -14.26 -17.34 -7.11
C LEU A 74 -15.43 -18.26 -7.45
N GLY A 75 -15.30 -19.58 -7.30
CA GLY A 75 -16.29 -20.56 -7.77
C GLY A 75 -17.65 -20.44 -7.09
N GLN A 76 -17.69 -20.00 -5.83
CA GLN A 76 -18.95 -19.82 -5.08
C GLN A 76 -19.69 -18.51 -5.41
N LEU A 77 -19.05 -17.58 -6.13
CA LEU A 77 -19.63 -16.27 -6.39
C LEU A 77 -20.78 -16.37 -7.41
N SER A 78 -21.96 -15.89 -7.03
CA SER A 78 -23.14 -15.84 -7.88
C SER A 78 -23.21 -14.52 -8.67
N ASN A 79 -23.66 -14.60 -9.91
CA ASN A 79 -23.96 -13.45 -10.76
C ASN A 79 -25.20 -13.80 -11.60
N VAL A 80 -26.26 -13.02 -11.46
CA VAL A 80 -27.50 -13.23 -12.22
C VAL A 80 -27.36 -12.87 -13.70
N HIS A 81 -26.34 -12.09 -14.05
CA HIS A 81 -26.03 -11.68 -15.42
C HIS A 81 -25.00 -12.60 -16.09
N ARG A 82 -24.72 -13.75 -15.49
CA ARG A 82 -23.69 -14.66 -15.99
C ARG A 82 -24.09 -15.24 -17.33
N THR A 83 -23.17 -15.18 -18.28
CA THR A 83 -23.34 -15.69 -19.65
C THR A 83 -22.60 -17.01 -19.83
N ASP A 84 -22.98 -17.80 -20.85
CA ASP A 84 -22.31 -19.08 -21.17
C ASP A 84 -20.81 -18.93 -21.43
N ALA A 85 -20.40 -17.80 -22.02
CA ALA A 85 -18.98 -17.49 -22.24
C ALA A 85 -18.24 -17.30 -20.91
N SER A 86 -18.87 -16.65 -19.93
CA SER A 86 -18.31 -16.48 -18.59
C SER A 86 -18.27 -17.80 -17.83
N GLU A 87 -19.32 -18.62 -17.88
CA GLU A 87 -19.31 -19.93 -17.21
C GLU A 87 -18.21 -20.84 -17.77
N ARG A 88 -17.98 -20.81 -19.09
CA ARG A 88 -16.95 -21.63 -19.72
C ARG A 88 -15.52 -21.18 -19.40
N ALA A 89 -15.33 -19.90 -19.10
CA ALA A 89 -14.02 -19.34 -18.78
C ALA A 89 -13.61 -19.54 -17.31
N ARG A 90 -14.57 -19.85 -16.44
CA ARG A 90 -14.35 -20.16 -15.02
C ARG A 90 -13.92 -21.60 -14.83
#